data_AF-A0A2N7RQG9-F1
#
_entry.id   AF-A0A2N7RQG9-F1
#
_cell.length_a   1.000
_cell.length_b   1.000
_cell.length_c   1.000
_cell.angle_alpha   90.00
_cell.angle_beta   90.00
_cell.angle_gamma   90.00
#
_symmetry.space_group_name_H-M   'P 1'
#
loop_
_entity.id
_entity.type
_entity.pdbx_description
1 polymer ?
#
loop_
_entity_poly.entity_id
_entity_poly.type
_entity_poly.pdbx_seq_one_letter_code
_entity_poly.pdbx_strand_id
1 'polypeptide(L)' 'MDASGLRQITLLFYANGNGGEPVRDWLKSLPVEERHVIGQDLMHAQ' A
#
# COMPACT_ATOMS: atom_id res chain seq x y z
N MET A 1 -14.89 17.02 -17.68
CA MET A 1 -14.63 16.95 -16.24
C MET A 1 -13.13 16.85 -16.09
N ASP A 2 -12.50 17.86 -15.50
CA ASP A 2 -11.08 17.73 -15.19
C ASP A 2 -10.92 16.62 -14.13
N ALA A 3 -9.88 15.82 -14.25
CA ALA A 3 -9.51 14.84 -13.22
C ALA A 3 -8.63 15.50 -12.13
N SER A 4 -8.53 16.83 -12.14
CA SER A 4 -7.59 17.62 -11.35
C SER A 4 -8.00 17.73 -9.87
N GLY A 5 -9.15 17.17 -9.48
CA GLY A 5 -9.70 17.26 -8.14
C GLY A 5 -9.52 16.02 -7.23
N LEU A 6 -9.04 14.88 -7.74
CA LEU A 6 -8.87 13.69 -6.91
C LEU A 6 -7.58 13.80 -6.08
N ARG A 7 -7.74 14.17 -4.80
CA ARG A 7 -6.64 14.12 -3.82
C ARG A 7 -6.30 12.66 -3.54
N GLN A 8 -5.23 12.17 -4.17
CA GLN A 8 -4.64 10.88 -3.86
C GLN A 8 -4.15 10.89 -2.40
N ILE A 9 -4.68 9.96 -1.60
CA ILE A 9 -4.15 9.72 -0.25
C ILE A 9 -2.81 9.01 -0.41
N THR A 10 -1.76 9.56 0.18
CA THR A 10 -0.44 8.90 0.17
C THR A 10 -0.48 7.68 1.08
N LEU A 11 -0.29 6.49 0.50
CA LEU A 11 -0.10 5.26 1.25
C LEU A 11 1.35 5.15 1.70
N LEU A 12 1.55 5.06 3.01
CA LEU A 12 2.86 4.90 3.64
C LEU A 12 2.89 3.60 4.44
N PHE A 13 4.00 2.87 4.36
CA PHE A 13 4.23 1.73 5.23
C PHE A 13 4.88 2.16 6.53
N TYR A 14 4.60 1.41 7.60
CA TYR A 14 5.29 1.58 8.86
C TYR A 14 6.79 1.27 8.69
N ALA A 15 7.63 2.22 9.09
CA ALA A 15 9.07 2.04 9.23
C ALA A 15 9.45 1.99 10.72
N ASN A 16 10.27 1.02 11.11
CA ASN A 16 10.81 0.94 12.47
C ASN A 16 11.96 1.94 12.69
N GLY A 17 12.48 2.04 13.92
CA GLY A 17 13.56 2.96 14.28
C GLY A 17 14.87 2.78 13.52
N ASN A 18 15.04 1.65 12.83
CA ASN A 18 16.21 1.35 11.99
C ASN A 18 15.92 1.51 10.49
N GLY A 19 14.74 2.01 10.11
CA GLY A 19 14.32 2.22 8.72
C GLY A 19 13.80 0.98 8.00
N GLY A 20 13.65 -0.16 8.69
CA GLY A 20 13.05 -1.35 8.11
C GLY A 20 11.53 -1.20 7.98
N GLU A 21 10.96 -1.68 6.87
CA GLU A 21 9.52 -1.63 6.59
C GLU A 21 8.88 -3.04 6.73
N PRO A 22 8.74 -3.59 7.96
CA PRO A 22 8.38 -4.99 8.16
C PRO A 22 7.03 -5.38 7.53
N VAL A 23 6.06 -4.45 7.51
CA VAL A 23 4.75 -4.68 6.88
C VAL A 23 4.90 -4.82 5.37
N ARG A 24 5.76 -4.00 4.75
CA ARG A 24 6.03 -4.05 3.32
C ARG A 24 6.78 -5.32 2.93
N ASP A 25 7.76 -5.71 3.75
CA ASP A 25 8.54 -6.92 3.53
C ASP A 25 7.68 -8.17 3.68
N TRP A 26 6.78 -8.20 4.66
CA TRP A 26 5.76 -9.24 4.79
C TRP A 26 4.86 -9.30 3.55
N LEU A 27 4.29 -8.19 3.09
CA LEU A 27 3.44 -8.17 1.89
C LEU A 27 4.16 -8.69 0.63
N LYS A 28 5.46 -8.41 0.51
CA LYS A 28 6.27 -8.92 -0.61
C LYS A 28 6.53 -10.41 -0.53
N SER A 29 6.49 -11.01 0.67
CA SER A 29 6.71 -12.44 0.89
C SER A 29 5.49 -13.30 0.55
N LEU A 30 4.31 -12.69 0.42
CA LEU A 30 3.07 -13.40 0.09
C LEU A 30 3.07 -13.88 -1.37
N PRO A 31 2.29 -14.95 -1.66
CA PRO A 31 1.91 -15.29 -3.02
C PRO A 31 1.32 -14.09 -3.76
N VAL A 32 1.49 -14.07 -5.08
CA VAL A 32 1.09 -12.92 -5.92
C VAL A 32 -0.40 -12.64 -5.75
N GLU A 33 -1.22 -13.68 -5.76
CA GLU A 33 -2.67 -13.62 -5.66
C GLU A 33 -3.11 -12.91 -4.36
N GLU A 34 -2.53 -13.29 -3.22
CA GLU A 34 -2.82 -12.69 -1.92
C GLU A 34 -2.35 -11.24 -1.85
N ARG A 35 -1.14 -10.96 -2.35
CA ARG A 35 -0.60 -9.59 -2.43
C ARG A 35 -1.48 -8.68 -3.29
N HIS A 36 -2.06 -9.21 -4.37
CA HIS A 36 -2.96 -8.47 -5.24
C HIS A 36 -4.29 -8.13 -4.56
N VAL A 37 -4.89 -9.10 -3.85
CA VAL A 37 -6.15 -8.86 -3.11
C VAL A 37 -5.94 -7.76 -2.06
N ILE A 38 -4.88 -7.83 -1.27
CA ILE A 38 -4.57 -6.81 -0.26
C ILE A 38 -4.29 -5.46 -0.93
N GLY A 39 -3.55 -5.44 -2.03
CA GLY A 39 -3.27 -4.22 -2.79
C GLY A 39 -4.53 -3.55 -3.31
N GLN A 40 -5.53 -4.32 -3.76
CA GLN A 40 -6.83 -3.78 -4.17
C GLN A 40 -7.56 -3.15 -2.99
N ASP A 41 -7.62 -3.81 -1.83
CA ASP A 41 -8.28 -3.25 -0.64
C ASP A 41 -7.63 -1.93 -0.19
N LEU A 42 -6.30 -1.89 -0.21
CA LEU A 42 -5.53 -0.67 0.08
C LEU A 42 -5.83 0.47 -0.90
N MET A 43 -6.04 0.15 -2.19
CA MET A 43 -6.38 1.15 -3.19
C MET A 43 -7.80 1.70 -3.05
N HIS A 44 -8.76 0.86 -2.62
CA HIS A 44 -10.15 1.27 -2.38
C HIS A 44 -10.31 2.12 -1.11
N ALA A 45 -9.38 2.03 -0.16
CA ALA A 45 -9.36 2.88 1.03
C ALA A 45 -8.87 4.32 0.77
N GLN A 46 -8.45 4.65 -0.46
CA GLN A 46 -7.94 5.97 -0.88
C GLN A 46 -9.02 6.88 -1.45
#